data_AF-A0A3N1NUW0-F1
#
_entry.id   AF-A0A3N1NUW0-F1
#
_cell.length_a   1.000
_cell.length_b   1.000
_cell.length_c   1.000
_cell.angle_alpha   90.00
_cell.angle_beta   90.00
_cell.angle_gamma   90.00
#
_symmetry.space_group_name_H-M   'P 1'
#
loop_
_entity.id
_entity.type
_entity.pdbx_description
1 polymer ?
#
loop_
_entity_poly.entity_id
_entity_poly.type
_entity_poly.pdbx_seq_one_letter_code
_entity_poly.pdbx_strand_id
1 'polypeptide(L)' 'MEPRSSKTDVLHVVEQAMRIRMVWEEVSSTHWARPLEEVEEALRQAADRWGVPIDDAFAAKAAFEIHAGSRE' A
#
# COMPACT_ATOMS: atom_id res chain seq x y z
N MET A 1 -28.29 7.26 24.22
CA MET A 1 -27.06 6.46 24.23
C MET A 1 -26.40 6.70 22.87
N GLU A 2 -25.40 7.59 22.82
CA GLU A 2 -24.81 8.05 21.54
C GLU A 2 -23.95 6.97 20.87
N PRO A 3 -23.90 6.90 19.53
CA PRO A 3 -23.09 5.93 18.80
C PRO A 3 -21.62 6.38 18.80
N ARG A 4 -20.94 6.16 19.92
CA ARG A 4 -19.49 6.40 20.03
C ARG A 4 -18.65 5.43 19.16
N SER A 5 -19.23 4.32 18.71
CA SER A 5 -18.56 3.31 17.87
C SER A 5 -18.25 3.83 16.47
N SER A 6 -19.23 4.43 15.79
CA SER A 6 -19.12 4.74 14.36
C SER A 6 -18.01 5.74 14.00
N LYS A 7 -17.74 6.74 14.85
CA LYS A 7 -16.68 7.72 14.59
C LYS A 7 -15.28 7.11 14.73
N THR A 8 -15.10 6.22 15.69
CA THR A 8 -13.82 5.51 15.90
C THR A 8 -13.53 4.57 14.74
N ASP A 9 -14.55 3.89 14.22
CA ASP A 9 -14.42 2.99 13.07
C ASP A 9 -14.02 3.74 11.79
N VAL A 10 -14.63 4.91 11.53
CA VAL A 10 -14.28 5.76 10.37
C VAL A 10 -12.85 6.28 10.48
N LEU A 11 -12.44 6.77 11.66
CA LEU A 11 -11.07 7.26 11.86
C LEU A 11 -10.04 6.14 11.66
N HIS A 12 -10.35 4.92 12.10
CA HIS A 12 -9.48 3.77 11.89
C HIS A 12 -9.35 3.40 10.40
N VAL A 13 -10.46 3.40 9.65
CA VAL A 13 -10.44 3.16 8.20
C VAL A 13 -9.62 4.23 7.48
N VAL A 14 -9.77 5.50 7.85
CA VAL A 14 -9.00 6.60 7.26
C VAL A 14 -7.51 6.43 7.56
N GLU A 15 -7.15 6.07 8.80
CA GLU A 15 -5.76 5.82 9.17
C GLU A 15 -5.15 4.67 8.34
N GLN A 16 -5.86 3.56 8.18
CA GLN A 16 -5.38 2.45 7.34
C GLN A 16 -5.24 2.86 5.87
N ALA A 17 -6.19 3.61 5.33
CA ALA A 17 -6.11 4.13 3.97
C ALA A 17 -4.91 5.06 3.77
N MET A 18 -4.59 5.90 4.76
CA MET A 18 -3.40 6.75 4.73
C MET A 18 -2.11 5.91 4.73
N ARG A 19 -2.02 4.86 5.55
CA ARG A 19 -0.85 3.96 5.58
C ARG A 19 -0.66 3.24 4.25
N ILE A 20 -1.73 2.71 3.65
CA ILE A 20 -1.70 2.10 2.32
C ILE A 20 -1.19 3.09 1.27
N ARG A 21 -1.66 4.35 1.33
CA ARG A 21 -1.20 5.41 0.43
C ARG A 21 0.30 5.69 0.60
N MET A 22 0.81 5.71 1.83
CA MET A 22 2.24 5.92 2.08
C MET A 22 3.09 4.80 1.49
N VAL A 23 2.66 3.54 1.63
CA VAL A 23 3.32 2.38 0.98
C VAL A 23 3.41 2.60 -0.53
N TRP A 24 2.29 3.00 -1.15
CA TRP A 24 2.23 3.24 -2.59
C TRP A 24 3.17 4.37 -3.04
N GLU A 25 3.14 5.51 -2.36
CA GLU A 25 3.97 6.68 -2.67
C GLU A 25 5.46 6.37 -2.51
N GLU A 26 5.83 5.61 -1.48
CA GLU A 26 7.21 5.21 -1.24
C GLU A 26 7.74 4.31 -2.36
N VAL A 27 7.01 3.26 -2.73
CA VAL A 27 7.44 2.33 -3.79
C VAL A 27 7.41 3.03 -5.15
N SER A 28 6.37 3.79 -5.46
CA SER A 28 6.23 4.49 -6.73
C SER A 28 7.26 5.60 -6.92
N SER A 29 7.84 6.16 -5.85
CA SER A 29 8.90 7.17 -5.98
C SER A 29 10.30 6.56 -6.12
N THR A 30 10.52 5.34 -5.64
CA THR A 30 11.86 4.73 -5.54
C THR A 30 12.08 3.56 -6.51
N HIS A 31 11.02 2.83 -6.86
CA HIS A 31 11.08 1.59 -7.66
C HIS A 31 10.28 1.66 -8.96
N TRP A 32 9.83 2.86 -9.35
CA TRP A 32 8.86 3.11 -10.43
C TRP A 32 9.25 2.57 -11.81
N ALA A 33 10.46 2.10 -12.09
CA ALA A 33 10.84 1.49 -13.37
C ALA A 33 11.71 0.23 -13.18
N ARG A 34 11.61 -0.40 -12.01
CA ARG A 34 12.36 -1.59 -11.65
C ARG A 34 11.68 -2.86 -12.17
N PRO A 35 12.40 -3.98 -12.28
CA PRO A 35 11.80 -5.29 -12.53
C PRO A 35 10.65 -5.57 -11.57
N LEU A 36 9.61 -6.27 -12.05
CA LEU A 36 8.39 -6.53 -11.28
C LEU A 36 8.68 -7.16 -9.90
N GLU A 37 9.60 -8.11 -9.84
CA GLU A 37 10.02 -8.81 -8.62
C GLU A 37 10.65 -7.84 -7.59
N GLU A 38 11.41 -6.84 -8.05
CA GLU A 38 11.98 -5.81 -7.16
C GLU A 38 10.89 -4.87 -6.64
N VAL A 39 9.89 -4.54 -7.46
CA VAL A 39 8.74 -3.71 -7.03
C VAL A 39 7.89 -4.46 -6.00
N GLU A 40 7.67 -5.76 -6.18
CA GLU A 40 6.93 -6.61 -5.24
C GLU A 40 7.64 -6.73 -3.89
N GLU A 41 8.95 -6.94 -3.90
CA GLU A 41 9.75 -6.97 -2.66
C GLU A 41 9.75 -5.60 -1.96
N ALA A 42 9.88 -4.51 -2.71
CA ALA A 42 9.79 -3.16 -2.15
C ALA A 42 8.41 -2.87 -1.53
N LEU A 43 7.33 -3.37 -2.14
CA LEU A 43 5.97 -3.31 -1.59
C LEU A 43 5.85 -4.05 -0.26
N ARG A 44 6.39 -5.27 -0.16
CA ARG A 44 6.42 -6.03 1.11
C ARG A 44 7.17 -5.28 2.21
N GLN A 45 8.35 -4.76 1.89
CA GLN A 45 9.16 -4.02 2.87
C GLN A 45 8.52 -2.70 3.30
N ALA A 46 7.91 -1.95 2.37
CA ALA A 46 7.16 -0.74 2.71
C ALA A 46 5.92 -1.07 3.54
N ALA A 47 5.17 -2.12 3.19
CA ALA A 47 3.99 -2.54 3.95
C ALA A 47 4.35 -2.93 5.40
N ASP A 48 5.46 -3.64 5.61
CA ASP A 48 5.97 -3.95 6.95
C ASP A 48 6.31 -2.67 7.74
N ARG A 49 7.05 -1.73 7.14
CA ARG A 49 7.39 -0.43 7.78
C ARG A 49 6.15 0.38 8.19
N TRP A 50 5.12 0.40 7.35
CA TRP A 50 3.89 1.15 7.60
C TRP A 50 2.84 0.35 8.39
N GLY A 51 3.14 -0.91 8.74
CA GLY A 51 2.23 -1.80 9.46
C GLY A 51 0.93 -2.07 8.68
N VAL A 52 1.03 -2.20 7.36
CA VAL A 52 -0.08 -2.52 6.46
C VAL A 52 -0.05 -4.03 6.17
N PRO A 53 -1.07 -4.79 6.57
CA PRO A 53 -1.15 -6.20 6.21
C PRO A 53 -1.47 -6.33 4.72
N ILE A 54 -0.55 -6.91 3.96
CA ILE A 54 -0.78 -7.29 2.56
C ILE A 54 -0.55 -8.79 2.40
N ASP A 55 -1.37 -9.42 1.55
CA ASP A 55 -1.14 -10.79 1.12
C ASP A 55 -0.38 -10.82 -0.22
N ASP A 56 0.07 -12.01 -0.62
CA ASP A 56 0.85 -12.18 -1.86
C ASP A 56 0.06 -11.77 -3.11
N ALA A 57 -1.26 -11.98 -3.11
CA ALA A 57 -2.11 -11.62 -4.24
C ALA A 57 -2.21 -10.10 -4.39
N PHE A 58 -2.36 -9.38 -3.29
CA PHE A 58 -2.37 -7.92 -3.26
C PHE A 58 -1.02 -7.35 -3.65
N ALA A 59 0.08 -7.89 -3.10
CA ALA A 59 1.44 -7.46 -3.42
C ALA A 59 1.73 -7.60 -4.92
N ALA A 60 1.43 -8.76 -5.51
CA ALA A 60 1.64 -9.01 -6.93
C ALA A 60 0.80 -8.07 -7.83
N LYS A 61 -0.47 -7.84 -7.47
CA LYS A 61 -1.34 -6.92 -8.21
C LYS A 61 -0.83 -5.47 -8.14
N ALA A 62 -0.50 -4.99 -6.93
CA ALA A 62 0.01 -3.64 -6.74
C ALA A 62 1.35 -3.44 -7.46
N ALA A 63 2.24 -4.44 -7.41
CA ALA A 63 3.51 -4.40 -8.13
C ALA A 63 3.31 -4.29 -9.64
N PHE A 64 2.34 -5.05 -10.17
CA PHE A 64 1.99 -4.98 -11.58
C PHE A 64 1.46 -3.61 -11.98
N GLU A 65 0.57 -2.99 -11.19
CA GLU A 65 0.03 -1.65 -11.47
C GLU A 65 1.13 -0.58 -11.44
N ILE A 66 2.04 -0.62 -10.46
CA ILE A 66 3.18 0.32 -10.37
C ILE A 66 4.14 0.11 -11.56
N HIS A 67 4.49 -1.15 -11.87
CA HIS A 67 5.38 -1.47 -13.00
C HIS A 67 4.75 -1.16 -14.37
N ALA A 68 3.44 -1.39 -14.54
CA ALA A 68 2.74 -1.10 -15.78
C ALA A 68 2.64 0.41 -16.02
N GLY A 69 2.37 1.20 -14.97
CA GLY A 69 2.40 2.66 -15.03
C GLY A 69 3.77 3.22 -15.41
N SER A 70 4.86 2.46 -15.26
CA SER A 70 6.21 2.86 -15.69
C SER A 70 6.44 2.85 -17.20
N ARG A 71 5.55 2.21 -17.95
CA ARG A 71 5.73 1.94 -19.37
C ARG A 71 4.95 2.91 -20.26
N GLU A 72 4.14 3.79 -19.67
CA GLU A 72 3.46 4.91 -20.33
C GLU A 72 4.34 6.16 -20.37
#